data_AF-A0A1G7N1H7-F1
#
_entry.id   AF-A0A1G7N1H7-F1
#
_cell.length_a   1.000
_cell.length_b   1.000
_cell.length_c   1.000
_cell.angle_alpha   90.00
_cell.angle_beta   90.00
_cell.angle_gamma   90.00
#
_symmetry.space_group_name_H-M   'P 1'
#
loop_
_entity.id
_entity.type
_entity.pdbx_description
1 polymer ?
#
loop_
_entity_poly.entity_id
_entity_poly.type
_entity_poly.pdbx_seq_one_letter_code
_entity_poly.pdbx_strand_id
1 'polypeptide(L)'
;MAEIHALKDWALDKKVSNNKRFAVVKIVLQYPEEDLYIDLKPKERIKAINKSFRDNCKKLIALDLFESFEISDHKKRPQAVIAKLKYSRLKDIAALNYIAGIWIQSIDFAEPLGKEKVLVDRYFCVKMTVVVEEEGVLSKKQQIEKRFVLIKAKSSEDAYEQLEKREHEYTRSYLNPYGRFVRWRIDSYEDCYETDIESPADLDNPAGVEVYSKLSTRKNTDRRAWDGKF
;
A
#
# COMPACT_ATOMS: atom_id res chain seq x y z
N MET A 1 5.99 17.09 -16.01
CA MET A 1 6.24 17.97 -14.84
C MET A 1 5.88 17.15 -13.62
N ALA A 2 6.75 17.11 -12.61
CA ALA A 2 6.51 16.36 -11.38
C ALA A 2 5.30 16.93 -10.63
N GLU A 3 4.56 16.07 -9.95
CA GLU A 3 3.44 16.50 -9.12
C GLU A 3 3.94 17.07 -7.78
N ILE A 4 3.31 18.16 -7.32
CA ILE A 4 3.54 18.71 -5.98
C ILE A 4 2.38 18.23 -5.09
N HIS A 5 2.66 17.17 -4.34
CA HIS A 5 1.69 16.56 -3.45
C HIS A 5 1.48 17.41 -2.20
N ALA A 6 0.29 17.27 -1.62
CA ALA A 6 -0.16 17.96 -0.42
C ALA A 6 -0.29 19.49 -0.52
N LEU A 7 -0.22 20.10 -1.71
CA LEU A 7 -0.35 21.56 -1.87
C LEU A 7 -1.69 22.10 -1.33
N LYS A 8 -2.77 21.34 -1.50
CA LYS A 8 -4.13 21.71 -1.05
C LYS A 8 -4.37 21.41 0.43
N ASP A 9 -3.42 20.76 1.09
CA ASP A 9 -3.55 20.32 2.49
C ASP A 9 -3.13 21.42 3.47
N TRP A 10 -2.81 22.61 2.98
CA TRP A 10 -2.30 23.72 3.79
C TRP A 10 -3.10 25.00 3.54
N ALA A 11 -3.60 25.59 4.61
CA ALA A 11 -4.20 26.92 4.60
C ALA A 11 -3.10 27.98 4.73
N LEU A 12 -2.79 28.68 3.63
CA LEU A 12 -1.77 29.74 3.63
C LEU A 12 -2.32 31.04 4.23
N ASP A 13 -1.56 31.69 5.13
CA ASP A 13 -1.93 33.02 5.65
C ASP A 13 -1.88 34.10 4.54
N LYS A 14 -3.03 34.57 4.08
CA LYS A 14 -3.13 35.56 2.99
C LYS A 14 -2.32 36.85 3.21
N LYS A 15 -1.93 37.19 4.44
CA LYS A 15 -1.12 38.37 4.76
C LYS A 15 0.36 38.23 4.39
N VAL A 16 0.86 36.99 4.25
CA VAL A 16 2.26 36.72 3.91
C VAL A 16 2.38 36.46 2.40
N SER A 17 3.41 37.02 1.76
CA SER A 17 3.70 36.77 0.34
C SER A 17 4.41 35.43 0.14
N ASN A 18 4.12 34.72 -0.96
CA ASN A 18 4.75 33.43 -1.30
C ASN A 18 6.29 33.50 -1.40
N ASN A 19 6.86 34.67 -1.70
CA ASN A 19 8.31 34.86 -1.75
C ASN A 19 8.97 34.93 -0.36
N LYS A 20 8.18 35.10 0.71
CA LYS A 20 8.65 35.16 2.10
C LYS A 20 8.47 33.83 2.84
N ARG A 21 7.75 32.86 2.26
CA ARG A 21 7.53 31.55 2.86
C ARG A 21 8.65 30.60 2.48
N PHE A 22 9.05 29.76 3.43
CA PHE A 22 9.78 28.55 3.13
C PHE A 22 8.85 27.35 3.25
N ALA A 23 9.14 26.31 2.46
CA ALA A 23 8.53 25.01 2.57
C ALA A 23 9.62 24.00 2.90
N VAL A 24 9.34 23.10 3.84
CA VAL A 24 10.12 21.88 4.03
C VAL A 24 9.45 20.81 3.19
N VAL A 25 10.22 20.23 2.27
CA VAL A 25 9.69 19.26 1.31
C VAL A 25 10.58 18.04 1.23
N LYS A 26 9.98 16.89 0.92
CA LYS A 26 10.69 15.70 0.44
C LYS A 26 10.62 15.67 -1.09
N ILE A 27 11.76 15.85 -1.74
CA ILE A 27 11.90 15.78 -3.19
C ILE A 27 12.35 14.37 -3.55
N VAL A 28 11.55 13.64 -4.32
CA VAL A 28 11.87 12.28 -4.76
C VAL A 28 12.42 12.32 -6.18
N LEU A 29 13.57 11.69 -6.39
CA LEU A 29 14.22 11.61 -7.69
C LEU A 29 13.53 10.55 -8.57
N GLN A 30 13.43 10.86 -9.86
CA GLN A 30 12.88 9.96 -10.86
C GLN A 30 13.70 8.67 -10.93
N TYR A 31 13.00 7.54 -10.88
CA TYR A 31 13.62 6.25 -11.15
C TYR A 31 14.01 6.20 -12.64
N PRO A 32 15.25 5.80 -12.96
CA PRO A 32 15.70 5.82 -14.35
C PRO A 32 14.99 4.75 -15.19
N GLU A 33 14.75 5.05 -16.47
CA GLU A 33 14.02 4.18 -17.40
C GLU A 33 14.63 2.76 -17.48
N GLU A 34 13.77 1.74 -17.43
CA GLU A 34 14.18 0.34 -17.31
C GLU A 34 14.92 -0.16 -18.56
N ASP A 35 14.50 0.30 -19.74
CA ASP A 35 15.05 -0.07 -21.05
C ASP A 35 16.55 0.20 -21.15
N LEU A 36 17.05 1.20 -20.41
CA LEU A 36 18.48 1.55 -20.37
C LEU A 36 19.36 0.48 -19.68
N TYR A 37 18.74 -0.49 -19.00
CA TYR A 37 19.43 -1.44 -18.11
C TYR A 37 19.15 -2.90 -18.43
N ILE A 38 18.28 -3.20 -19.40
CA ILE A 38 17.81 -4.56 -19.67
C ILE A 38 18.96 -5.53 -19.99
N ASP A 39 19.95 -5.06 -20.77
CA ASP A 39 21.10 -5.85 -21.21
C ASP A 39 22.21 -5.98 -20.17
N LEU A 40 22.19 -5.17 -19.12
CA LEU A 40 23.21 -5.21 -18.07
C LEU A 40 22.98 -6.41 -17.15
N LYS A 41 24.05 -6.93 -16.54
CA LYS A 41 23.91 -7.93 -15.47
C LYS A 41 23.37 -7.28 -14.19
N PRO A 42 22.71 -8.02 -13.27
CA PRO A 42 22.11 -7.42 -12.07
C PRO A 42 23.05 -6.53 -11.24
N LYS A 43 24.32 -6.94 -11.04
CA LYS A 43 25.32 -6.12 -10.33
C LYS A 43 25.67 -4.83 -11.07
N GLU A 44 25.68 -4.85 -12.39
CA GLU A 44 25.95 -3.69 -13.25
C GLU A 44 24.75 -2.75 -13.30
N ARG A 45 23.53 -3.30 -13.39
CA ARG A 45 22.26 -2.54 -13.26
C ARG A 45 22.25 -1.73 -11.98
N ILE A 46 22.51 -2.39 -10.83
CA ILE A 46 22.54 -1.71 -9.52
C ILE A 46 23.59 -0.58 -9.51
N LYS A 47 24.78 -0.80 -10.06
CA LYS A 47 25.82 0.24 -10.15
C LYS A 47 25.37 1.42 -11.01
N ALA A 48 24.75 1.15 -12.16
CA ALA A 48 24.27 2.18 -13.08
C ALA A 48 23.11 2.99 -12.49
N ILE A 49 22.14 2.33 -11.87
CA ILE A 49 21.01 2.95 -11.15
C ILE A 49 21.54 3.82 -10.00
N ASN A 50 22.44 3.30 -9.17
CA ASN A 50 23.04 4.05 -8.06
C ASN A 50 23.85 5.26 -8.55
N LYS A 51 24.50 5.14 -9.72
CA LYS A 51 25.18 6.27 -10.37
C LYS A 51 24.16 7.33 -10.80
N SER A 52 23.08 6.93 -11.49
CA SER A 52 22.00 7.83 -11.91
C SER A 52 21.41 8.63 -10.74
N PHE A 53 21.06 7.96 -9.63
CA PHE A 53 20.56 8.64 -8.42
C PHE A 53 21.58 9.63 -7.84
N ARG A 54 22.86 9.25 -7.74
CA ARG A 54 23.91 10.15 -7.24
C ARG A 54 24.11 11.35 -8.15
N ASP A 55 24.10 11.15 -9.46
CA ASP A 55 24.30 12.22 -10.44
C ASP A 55 23.11 13.18 -10.43
N ASN A 56 21.87 12.69 -10.37
CA ASN A 56 20.66 13.52 -10.26
C ASN A 56 20.58 14.26 -8.92
N CYS A 57 20.96 13.62 -7.81
CA CYS A 57 21.05 14.28 -6.50
C CYS A 57 22.09 15.41 -6.52
N LYS A 58 23.27 15.19 -7.09
CA LYS A 58 24.29 16.23 -7.25
C LYS A 58 23.79 17.39 -8.11
N LYS A 59 23.13 17.10 -9.24
CA LYS A 59 22.51 18.14 -10.09
C LYS A 59 21.50 18.97 -9.32
N LEU A 60 20.65 18.32 -8.52
CA LEU A 60 19.64 19.00 -7.69
C LEU A 60 20.29 19.94 -6.66
N ILE A 61 21.29 19.46 -5.91
CA ILE A 61 21.99 20.25 -4.90
C ILE A 61 22.77 21.42 -5.54
N ALA A 62 23.35 21.20 -6.72
CA ALA A 62 24.11 22.23 -7.45
C ALA A 62 23.25 23.41 -7.95
N LEU A 63 21.91 23.32 -7.88
CA LEU A 63 21.03 24.44 -8.20
C LEU A 63 21.09 25.57 -7.18
N ASP A 64 21.61 25.30 -5.96
CA ASP A 64 21.76 26.28 -4.88
C ASP A 64 20.42 26.99 -4.52
N LEU A 65 19.32 26.23 -4.56
CA LEU A 65 17.97 26.72 -4.27
C LEU A 65 17.53 26.45 -2.82
N PHE A 66 18.36 25.76 -2.05
CA PHE A 66 18.02 25.26 -0.71
C PHE A 66 18.68 26.11 0.37
N GLU A 67 17.90 26.50 1.38
CA GLU A 67 18.44 27.10 2.61
C GLU A 67 19.15 26.03 3.45
N SER A 68 18.55 24.83 3.50
CA SER A 68 19.13 23.65 4.11
C SER A 68 18.62 22.39 3.41
N PHE A 69 19.39 21.31 3.46
CA PHE A 69 18.97 20.03 2.93
C PHE A 69 19.62 18.85 3.66
N GLU A 70 18.96 17.70 3.59
CA GLU A 70 19.40 16.41 4.09
C GLU A 70 19.05 15.32 3.08
N ILE A 71 19.95 14.35 2.91
CA ILE A 71 19.70 13.18 2.07
C ILE A 71 19.04 12.12 2.97
N SER A 72 17.76 11.82 2.75
CA SER A 72 16.97 10.97 3.67
C SER A 72 17.32 9.47 3.60
N ASP A 73 18.07 9.04 2.59
CA ASP A 73 18.34 7.63 2.31
C ASP A 73 19.83 7.27 2.37
N HIS A 74 20.15 6.00 2.08
CA HIS A 74 21.53 5.55 1.95
C HIS A 74 22.35 6.41 0.98
N LYS A 75 23.52 6.90 1.43
CA LYS A 75 24.48 7.68 0.62
C LYS A 75 24.85 7.06 -0.73
N LYS A 76 24.78 5.73 -0.85
CA LYS A 76 25.06 4.99 -2.10
C LYS A 76 23.94 5.13 -3.15
N ARG A 77 22.70 5.40 -2.71
CA ARG A 77 21.50 5.50 -3.54
C ARG A 77 20.54 6.54 -2.92
N PRO A 78 20.85 7.84 -3.04
CA PRO A 78 19.97 8.89 -2.54
C PRO A 78 18.71 8.93 -3.42
N GLN A 79 17.57 8.42 -2.94
CA GLN A 79 16.32 8.44 -3.72
C GLN A 79 15.51 9.70 -3.44
N ALA A 80 15.68 10.29 -2.25
CA ALA A 80 15.05 11.54 -1.90
C ALA A 80 16.00 12.50 -1.16
N VAL A 81 15.65 13.78 -1.24
CA VAL A 81 16.27 14.88 -0.51
C VAL A 81 15.17 15.61 0.26
N ILE A 82 15.34 15.75 1.56
CA ILE A 82 14.52 16.63 2.37
C ILE A 82 15.18 18.00 2.36
N ALA A 83 14.48 19.03 1.95
CA ALA A 83 15.06 20.37 1.80
C ALA A 83 14.10 21.47 2.26
N LYS A 84 14.67 22.54 2.80
CA LYS A 84 13.99 23.81 3.06
C LYS A 84 14.31 24.78 1.92
N LEU A 85 13.28 25.30 1.26
CA LEU A 85 13.42 26.25 0.16
C LEU A 85 12.28 27.26 0.12
N LYS A 86 12.46 28.34 -0.66
CA LYS A 86 11.39 29.30 -0.91
C LYS A 86 10.20 28.63 -1.60
N TYR A 87 8.99 28.88 -1.09
CA TYR A 87 7.76 28.30 -1.62
C TYR A 87 7.54 28.64 -3.11
N SER A 88 7.95 29.82 -3.56
CA SER A 88 7.85 30.22 -4.98
C SER A 88 8.73 29.39 -5.93
N ARG A 89 9.76 28.70 -5.43
CA ARG A 89 10.67 27.86 -6.22
C ARG A 89 10.18 26.43 -6.41
N LEU A 90 9.07 26.02 -5.77
CA LEU A 90 8.54 24.66 -5.89
C LEU A 90 8.24 24.26 -7.34
N LYS A 91 7.70 25.20 -8.14
CA LYS A 91 7.40 24.96 -9.56
C LYS A 91 8.66 24.78 -10.40
N ASP A 92 9.72 25.52 -10.09
CA ASP A 92 11.00 25.41 -10.79
C ASP A 92 11.61 24.02 -10.59
N ILE A 93 11.54 23.48 -9.35
CA ILE A 93 11.99 22.11 -9.05
C ILE A 93 11.07 21.08 -9.70
N ALA A 94 9.75 21.27 -9.65
CA ALA A 94 8.80 20.34 -10.26
C ALA A 94 8.93 20.26 -11.79
N ALA A 95 9.50 21.29 -12.44
CA ALA A 95 9.77 21.28 -13.87
C ALA A 95 10.98 20.42 -14.28
N LEU A 96 11.83 20.03 -13.34
CA LEU A 96 13.01 19.19 -13.61
C LEU A 96 12.57 17.77 -13.99
N ASN A 97 13.05 17.27 -15.13
CA ASN A 97 12.66 15.97 -15.66
C ASN A 97 13.17 14.75 -14.85
N TYR A 98 14.12 14.97 -13.94
CA TYR A 98 14.67 13.92 -13.07
C TYR A 98 14.05 13.92 -11.66
N ILE A 99 12.94 14.63 -11.47
CA ILE A 99 12.14 14.63 -10.23
C ILE A 99 10.86 13.85 -10.46
N ALA A 100 10.60 12.85 -9.61
CA ALA A 100 9.35 12.08 -9.64
C ALA A 100 8.20 12.86 -9.00
N GLY A 101 8.48 13.52 -7.87
CA GLY A 101 7.46 14.24 -7.11
C GLY A 101 8.04 15.02 -5.96
N ILE A 102 7.23 15.93 -5.43
CA ILE A 102 7.57 16.77 -4.27
C ILE A 102 6.45 16.63 -3.24
N TRP A 103 6.79 16.22 -2.02
CA TRP A 103 5.85 16.13 -0.91
C TRP A 103 6.11 17.23 0.09
N ILE A 104 5.11 18.09 0.31
CA ILE A 104 5.21 19.16 1.30
C ILE A 104 5.03 18.57 2.71
N GLN A 105 6.02 18.79 3.57
CA GLN A 105 6.01 18.38 4.97
C GLN A 105 5.56 19.52 5.88
N SER A 106 5.95 20.75 5.56
CA SER A 106 5.48 21.96 6.22
C SER A 106 5.67 23.19 5.34
N ILE A 107 4.92 24.24 5.64
CA ILE A 107 5.07 25.57 5.02
C ILE A 107 5.04 26.60 6.15
N ASP A 108 6.01 27.51 6.16
CA ASP A 108 6.01 28.63 7.10
C ASP A 108 4.73 29.47 6.94
N PHE A 109 4.12 29.83 8.06
CA PHE A 109 2.88 30.62 8.10
C PHE A 109 1.69 29.93 7.38
N ALA A 110 1.59 28.61 7.51
CA ALA A 110 0.45 27.83 7.05
C ALA A 110 -0.01 26.82 8.10
N GLU A 111 -1.31 26.56 8.14
CA GLU A 111 -1.91 25.55 9.01
C GLU A 111 -2.29 24.31 8.19
N PRO A 112 -2.03 23.09 8.69
CA PRO A 112 -2.48 21.88 8.00
C PRO A 112 -4.01 21.80 8.05
N LEU A 113 -4.62 21.69 6.88
CA LEU A 113 -6.02 21.33 6.73
C LEU A 113 -6.08 19.82 6.95
N GLY A 114 -6.46 19.39 8.17
CA GLY A 114 -6.52 17.98 8.52
C GLY A 114 -7.25 17.17 7.44
N LYS A 115 -6.57 16.19 6.84
CA LYS A 115 -7.23 15.25 5.94
C LYS A 115 -8.07 14.30 6.79
N GLU A 116 -9.38 14.43 6.70
CA GLU A 116 -10.24 13.30 7.02
C GLU A 116 -9.85 12.18 6.05
N LYS A 117 -9.26 11.09 6.56
CA LYS A 117 -9.03 9.90 5.74
C LYS A 117 -10.41 9.36 5.37
N VAL A 118 -10.86 9.66 4.15
CA VAL A 118 -12.01 8.97 3.57
C VAL A 118 -11.58 7.52 3.38
N LEU A 119 -11.91 6.67 4.37
CA LEU A 119 -11.76 5.23 4.23
C LEU A 119 -12.82 4.78 3.24
N VAL A 120 -12.38 4.49 2.01
CA VAL A 120 -13.23 3.94 0.96
C VAL A 120 -13.43 2.46 1.25
N ASP A 121 -14.68 1.99 1.20
CA ASP A 121 -14.96 0.57 1.36
C ASP A 121 -14.26 -0.23 0.26
N ARG A 122 -13.55 -1.29 0.65
CA ARG A 122 -12.91 -2.26 -0.24
C ARG A 122 -13.40 -3.66 0.10
N TYR A 123 -13.19 -4.60 -0.80
CA TYR A 123 -13.46 -6.00 -0.49
C TYR A 123 -12.28 -6.63 0.23
N PHE A 124 -12.57 -7.27 1.36
CA PHE A 124 -11.64 -8.06 2.15
C PHE A 124 -12.06 -9.52 2.09
N CYS A 125 -11.10 -10.43 2.00
CA CYS A 125 -11.32 -11.86 2.17
C CYS A 125 -10.87 -12.29 3.56
N VAL A 126 -11.82 -12.69 4.39
CA VAL A 126 -11.56 -13.27 5.70
C VAL A 126 -11.48 -14.79 5.58
N LYS A 127 -10.34 -15.34 5.98
CA LYS A 127 -10.13 -16.76 6.16
C LYS A 127 -10.48 -17.14 7.59
N MET A 128 -11.38 -18.09 7.75
CA MET A 128 -11.83 -18.56 9.06
C MET A 128 -12.02 -20.07 9.09
N THR A 129 -11.98 -20.62 10.30
CA THR A 129 -12.34 -22.00 10.57
C THR A 129 -13.71 -22.03 11.24
N VAL A 130 -14.59 -22.87 10.70
CA VAL A 130 -15.95 -23.09 11.19
C VAL A 130 -16.07 -24.55 11.63
N VAL A 131 -16.65 -24.78 12.81
CA VAL A 131 -16.94 -26.12 13.31
C VAL A 131 -18.41 -26.46 13.09
N VAL A 132 -18.68 -27.74 12.83
CA VAL A 132 -20.04 -28.29 12.79
C VAL A 132 -20.29 -29.07 14.08
N GLU A 133 -21.32 -28.68 14.81
CA GLU A 133 -21.69 -29.25 16.11
C GLU A 133 -23.03 -29.97 15.97
N GLU A 134 -23.07 -31.24 16.40
CA GLU A 134 -24.29 -32.06 16.43
C GLU A 134 -24.76 -32.30 17.86
N GLU A 135 -26.07 -32.20 18.07
CA GLU A 135 -26.70 -32.46 19.35
C GLU A 135 -26.35 -33.85 19.92
N GLY A 136 -25.93 -33.87 21.19
CA GLY A 136 -25.61 -35.08 21.93
C GLY A 136 -24.31 -35.78 21.52
N VAL A 137 -23.45 -35.14 20.71
CA VAL A 137 -22.16 -35.69 20.29
C VAL A 137 -21.02 -34.99 21.03
N LEU A 138 -20.41 -35.66 22.02
CA LEU A 138 -19.37 -35.08 22.88
C LEU A 138 -17.94 -35.60 22.61
N SER A 139 -17.82 -36.83 22.09
CA SER A 139 -16.53 -37.55 22.04
C SER A 139 -16.12 -38.03 20.64
N LYS A 140 -16.82 -37.57 19.59
CA LYS A 140 -16.46 -37.87 18.20
C LYS A 140 -15.53 -36.78 17.65
N LYS A 141 -14.78 -37.14 16.60
CA LYS A 141 -14.04 -36.17 15.78
C LYS A 141 -15.03 -35.11 15.28
N GLN A 142 -14.79 -33.86 15.65
CA GLN A 142 -15.59 -32.73 15.19
C GLN A 142 -15.28 -32.45 13.72
N GLN A 143 -16.32 -32.12 12.94
CA GLN A 143 -16.13 -31.66 11.57
C GLN A 143 -15.74 -30.19 11.57
N ILE A 144 -14.73 -29.87 10.76
CA ILE A 144 -14.15 -28.54 10.64
C ILE A 144 -14.13 -28.17 9.15
N GLU A 145 -14.53 -26.95 8.84
CA GLU A 145 -14.51 -26.36 7.50
C GLU A 145 -13.69 -25.06 7.51
N LYS A 146 -12.77 -24.93 6.55
CA LYS A 146 -12.09 -23.65 6.28
C LYS A 146 -12.90 -22.85 5.28
N ARG A 147 -13.36 -21.67 5.68
CA ARG A 147 -14.14 -20.75 4.84
C ARG A 147 -13.32 -19.51 4.50
N PHE A 148 -13.57 -19.02 3.29
CA PHE A 148 -13.05 -17.77 2.78
C PHE A 148 -14.26 -16.90 2.42
N VAL A 149 -14.41 -15.76 3.09
CA VAL A 149 -15.58 -14.90 2.95
C VAL A 149 -15.16 -13.53 2.47
N LEU A 150 -15.71 -13.13 1.33
CA LEU A 150 -15.60 -11.77 0.83
C LEU A 150 -16.58 -10.85 1.55
N ILE A 151 -16.08 -9.74 2.08
CA ILE A 151 -16.86 -8.74 2.80
C ILE A 151 -16.40 -7.34 2.41
N LYS A 152 -17.34 -6.40 2.27
CA LYS A 152 -17.00 -4.98 2.12
C LYS A 152 -16.68 -4.40 3.48
N ALA A 153 -15.50 -3.82 3.62
CA ALA A 153 -15.04 -3.21 4.86
C ALA A 153 -14.07 -2.05 4.58
N LYS A 154 -13.76 -1.28 5.62
CA LYS A 154 -12.81 -0.14 5.57
C LYS A 154 -11.39 -0.54 5.94
N SER A 155 -11.24 -1.65 6.66
CA SER A 155 -9.97 -2.24 7.06
C SER A 155 -10.18 -3.71 7.41
N SER A 156 -9.10 -4.45 7.66
CA SER A 156 -9.17 -5.82 8.12
C SER A 156 -9.89 -5.94 9.48
N GLU A 157 -9.69 -4.98 10.38
CA GLU A 157 -10.37 -4.93 11.68
C GLU A 157 -11.88 -4.73 11.52
N ASP A 158 -12.30 -3.81 10.65
CA ASP A 158 -13.71 -3.61 10.33
C ASP A 158 -14.33 -4.87 9.71
N ALA A 159 -13.59 -5.60 8.87
CA ALA A 159 -14.03 -6.88 8.31
C ALA A 159 -14.29 -7.93 9.40
N TYR A 160 -13.39 -8.06 10.38
CA TYR A 160 -13.57 -8.97 11.51
C TYR A 160 -14.77 -8.57 12.37
N GLU A 161 -14.86 -7.29 12.75
CA GLU A 161 -15.99 -6.80 13.55
C GLU A 161 -17.35 -7.06 12.89
N GLN A 162 -17.43 -6.88 11.57
CA GLN A 162 -18.66 -7.14 10.83
C GLN A 162 -19.03 -8.63 10.86
N LEU A 163 -18.06 -9.55 10.80
CA LEU A 163 -18.32 -10.99 10.90
C LEU A 163 -18.69 -11.39 12.33
N GLU A 164 -18.05 -10.84 13.35
CA GLU A 164 -18.39 -11.06 14.75
C GLU A 164 -19.82 -10.61 15.06
N LYS A 165 -20.24 -9.45 14.56
CA LYS A 165 -21.63 -8.96 14.67
C LYS A 165 -22.65 -9.93 14.05
N ARG A 166 -22.23 -10.74 13.07
CA ARG A 166 -23.06 -11.75 12.37
C ARG A 166 -22.80 -13.18 12.83
N GLU A 167 -22.01 -13.41 13.87
CA GLU A 167 -21.69 -14.76 14.34
C GLU A 167 -22.94 -15.55 14.75
N HIS A 168 -23.94 -14.86 15.29
CA HIS A 168 -25.24 -15.44 15.63
C HIS A 168 -25.98 -16.04 14.42
N GLU A 169 -25.77 -15.52 13.20
CA GLU A 169 -26.35 -16.06 11.98
C GLU A 169 -25.73 -17.42 11.62
N TYR A 170 -24.42 -17.58 11.83
CA TYR A 170 -23.73 -18.86 11.63
C TYR A 170 -24.23 -19.93 12.61
N THR A 171 -24.52 -19.54 13.85
CA THR A 171 -24.93 -20.46 14.94
C THR A 171 -26.39 -20.88 14.93
N ARG A 172 -27.17 -20.46 13.93
CA ARG A 172 -28.55 -20.92 13.76
C ARG A 172 -28.60 -22.43 13.52
N SER A 173 -29.29 -23.14 14.40
CA SER A 173 -29.43 -24.59 14.28
C SER A 173 -30.49 -24.99 13.25
N TYR A 174 -30.33 -26.18 12.67
CA TYR A 174 -31.33 -26.86 11.85
C TYR A 174 -31.43 -28.33 12.23
N LEU A 175 -32.59 -28.95 11.96
CA LEU A 175 -32.79 -30.38 12.17
C LEU A 175 -32.24 -31.14 10.95
N ASN A 176 -31.28 -32.04 11.17
CA ASN A 176 -30.74 -32.86 10.09
C ASN A 176 -31.62 -34.11 9.82
N PRO A 177 -31.40 -34.85 8.72
CA PRO A 177 -32.19 -36.05 8.39
C PRO A 177 -32.12 -37.20 9.43
N TYR A 178 -31.15 -37.15 10.36
CA TYR A 178 -31.01 -38.11 11.45
C TYR A 178 -31.75 -37.67 12.72
N GLY A 179 -32.55 -36.60 12.65
CA GLY A 179 -33.35 -36.10 13.77
C GLY A 179 -32.52 -35.40 14.86
N ARG A 180 -31.32 -34.89 14.54
CA ARG A 180 -30.47 -34.15 15.47
C ARG A 180 -30.40 -32.68 15.09
N PHE A 181 -30.36 -31.80 16.08
CA PHE A 181 -29.99 -30.41 15.83
C PHE A 181 -28.51 -30.29 15.45
N VAL A 182 -28.24 -29.57 14.38
CA VAL A 182 -26.90 -29.25 13.89
C VAL A 182 -26.75 -27.75 13.86
N ARG A 183 -25.62 -27.22 14.33
CA ARG A 183 -25.27 -25.80 14.19
C ARG A 183 -23.84 -25.64 13.70
N TRP A 184 -23.59 -24.50 13.08
CA TRP A 184 -22.27 -24.12 12.60
C TRP A 184 -21.75 -23.01 13.51
N ARG A 185 -20.48 -23.03 13.89
CA ARG A 185 -19.92 -21.97 14.74
C ARG A 185 -18.58 -21.56 14.21
N ILE A 186 -18.35 -20.26 14.11
CA ILE A 186 -17.01 -19.75 13.81
C ILE A 186 -16.13 -20.10 15.01
N ASP A 187 -15.07 -20.85 14.75
CA ASP A 187 -14.16 -21.30 15.79
C ASP A 187 -12.94 -20.39 15.90
N SER A 188 -12.43 -19.92 14.75
CA SER A 188 -11.35 -18.94 14.72
C SER A 188 -11.32 -18.17 13.40
N TYR A 189 -10.89 -16.91 13.49
CA TYR A 189 -10.44 -16.13 12.34
C TYR A 189 -8.94 -16.40 12.14
N GLU A 190 -8.55 -16.88 10.95
CA GLU A 190 -7.18 -17.26 10.65
C GLU A 190 -6.38 -16.12 10.00
N ASP A 191 -7.00 -15.38 9.07
CA ASP A 191 -6.34 -14.31 8.34
C ASP A 191 -7.36 -13.41 7.61
N CYS A 192 -6.95 -12.21 7.21
CA CYS A 192 -7.78 -11.27 6.45
C CYS A 192 -6.92 -10.48 5.45
N TYR A 193 -7.31 -10.54 4.18
CA TYR A 193 -6.58 -9.93 3.08
C TYR A 193 -7.46 -8.91 2.38
N GLU A 194 -6.89 -7.75 2.10
CA GLU A 194 -7.46 -6.82 1.15
C GLU A 194 -7.37 -7.41 -0.26
N THR A 195 -8.45 -7.30 -1.03
CA THR A 195 -8.52 -7.82 -2.41
C THR A 195 -8.48 -6.67 -3.41
N ASP A 196 -8.10 -6.97 -4.66
CA ASP A 196 -8.13 -6.01 -5.77
C ASP A 196 -9.54 -5.85 -6.38
N ILE A 197 -10.59 -6.33 -5.70
CA ILE A 197 -11.98 -6.20 -6.12
C ILE A 197 -12.45 -4.81 -5.67
N GLU A 198 -12.75 -3.94 -6.61
CA GLU A 198 -13.28 -2.60 -6.37
C GLU A 198 -14.81 -2.58 -6.49
N SER A 199 -15.38 -3.48 -7.30
CA SER A 199 -16.81 -3.55 -7.57
C SER A 199 -17.32 -4.99 -7.77
N PRO A 200 -18.63 -5.25 -7.58
CA PRO A 200 -19.21 -6.55 -7.93
C PRO A 200 -18.97 -6.98 -9.38
N ALA A 201 -18.84 -6.03 -10.32
CA ALA A 201 -18.64 -6.32 -11.74
C ALA A 201 -17.27 -6.93 -12.03
N ASP A 202 -16.28 -6.75 -11.13
CA ASP A 202 -14.97 -7.36 -11.30
C ASP A 202 -15.06 -8.89 -11.23
N LEU A 203 -16.05 -9.42 -10.49
CA LEU A 203 -16.31 -10.86 -10.38
C LEU A 203 -16.75 -11.50 -11.70
N ASP A 204 -17.20 -10.70 -12.67
CA ASP A 204 -17.61 -11.17 -14.00
C ASP A 204 -16.42 -11.29 -14.99
N ASN A 205 -15.20 -10.96 -14.56
CA ASN A 205 -14.00 -11.07 -15.40
C ASN A 205 -13.74 -12.55 -15.78
N PRO A 206 -13.67 -12.90 -17.08
CA PRO A 206 -13.44 -14.28 -17.51
C PRO A 206 -12.08 -14.84 -17.11
N ALA A 207 -11.09 -14.00 -16.79
CA ALA A 207 -9.81 -14.43 -16.22
C ALA A 207 -9.91 -14.85 -14.74
N GLY A 208 -11.04 -14.54 -14.09
CA GLY A 208 -11.23 -14.64 -12.65
C GLY A 208 -10.69 -13.42 -11.90
N VAL A 209 -10.97 -13.39 -10.60
CA VAL A 209 -10.43 -12.40 -9.65
C VAL A 209 -9.65 -13.09 -8.56
N GLU A 210 -8.59 -12.45 -8.07
CA GLU A 210 -7.88 -12.94 -6.90
C GLU A 210 -8.67 -12.59 -5.63
N VAL A 211 -9.10 -13.63 -4.90
CA VAL A 211 -9.82 -13.47 -3.62
C VAL A 211 -8.95 -13.89 -2.43
N TYR A 212 -7.85 -14.61 -2.67
CA TYR A 212 -6.97 -15.10 -1.63
C TYR A 212 -5.58 -15.35 -2.22
N SER A 213 -4.56 -14.87 -1.54
CA SER A 213 -3.17 -15.26 -1.81
C SER A 213 -2.43 -15.57 -0.53
N LYS A 214 -1.47 -16.51 -0.64
CA LYS A 214 -0.56 -16.86 0.43
C LYS A 214 0.87 -16.81 -0.08
N LEU A 215 1.59 -15.79 0.36
CA LEU A 215 3.02 -15.70 0.10
C LEU A 215 3.75 -16.79 0.91
N SER A 216 4.60 -17.55 0.23
CA SER A 216 5.47 -18.54 0.85
C SER A 216 6.84 -18.50 0.18
N THR A 217 7.87 -18.88 0.94
CA THR A 217 9.25 -18.89 0.45
C THR A 217 9.69 -20.32 0.16
N ARG A 218 10.52 -20.49 -0.87
CA ARG A 218 11.18 -21.75 -1.19
C ARG A 218 12.55 -21.50 -1.77
N LYS A 219 13.45 -22.48 -1.68
CA LYS A 219 14.76 -22.41 -2.33
C LYS A 219 14.58 -22.40 -3.85
N ASN A 220 15.27 -21.48 -4.53
CA ASN A 220 15.27 -21.45 -5.98
C ASN A 220 16.13 -22.59 -6.55
N THR A 221 15.76 -23.11 -7.71
CA THR A 221 16.47 -24.17 -8.44
C THR A 221 16.73 -23.70 -9.85
N ASP A 222 17.71 -24.25 -10.56
CA ASP A 222 18.06 -23.82 -11.93
C ASP A 222 16.85 -23.76 -12.88
N ARG A 223 15.92 -24.73 -12.80
CA ARG A 223 14.68 -24.75 -13.59
C ARG A 223 13.68 -23.62 -13.28
N ARG A 224 13.78 -23.00 -12.11
CA ARG A 224 12.85 -21.97 -11.60
C ARG A 224 13.53 -20.60 -11.49
N ALA A 225 14.82 -20.54 -11.80
CA ALA A 225 15.55 -19.30 -11.87
C ALA A 225 15.05 -18.52 -13.09
N TRP A 226 14.40 -17.41 -12.84
CA TRP A 226 14.14 -16.42 -13.87
C TRP A 226 15.40 -15.58 -14.06
N ASP A 227 15.89 -15.47 -15.28
CA ASP A 227 17.08 -14.70 -15.64
C ASP A 227 16.77 -13.21 -15.88
N GLY A 228 15.51 -12.81 -15.73
CA GLY A 228 15.05 -11.44 -15.93
C GLY A 228 14.85 -11.07 -17.40
N LYS A 229 14.85 -12.04 -18.32
CA LYS A 229 14.50 -11.84 -19.72
C LYS A 229 13.10 -12.40 -19.99
N PHE A 230 12.40 -11.76 -20.93
CA PHE A 230 11.08 -12.18 -21.42
C PHE A 230 11.25 -13.12 -22.61
#